data_AF-A0AAV5P0J7-F1
#
_entry.id   AF-A0AAV5P0J7-F1
#
_cell.length_a   1.000
_cell.length_b   1.000
_cell.length_c   1.000
_cell.angle_alpha   90.00
_cell.angle_beta   90.00
_cell.angle_gamma   90.00
#
_symmetry.space_group_name_H-M   'P 1'
#
loop_
_entity.id
_entity.type
_entity.pdbx_description
1 polymer ?
#
loop_
_entity_poly.entity_id
_entity_poly.type
_entity_poly.pdbx_seq_one_letter_code
_entity_poly.pdbx_strand_id
1 'polypeptide(L)'
;MTAPRPDAFDDLVLRHVATALGVAPADVDPGADLAGLGLGSVQVLALLGDLEDVLGVDLDPEAVVDNPTPRALAVHLRSVVDVPGTAA
;
A
#
# COMPACT_ATOMS: atom_id res chain seq x y z
N MET A 1 18.73 1.79 17.45
CA MET A 1 18.54 2.77 16.36
C MET A 1 18.65 2.01 15.04
N THR A 2 17.56 1.44 14.52
CA THR A 2 17.49 1.11 13.09
C THR A 2 16.59 2.18 12.50
N ALA A 3 17.10 3.00 11.58
CA ALA A 3 16.23 3.83 10.77
C ALA A 3 15.25 2.88 10.05
N PRO A 4 13.95 3.20 9.95
CA PRO A 4 13.04 2.42 9.11
C PRO A 4 13.67 2.42 7.70
N ARG A 5 14.09 1.23 7.25
CA ARG A 5 14.62 1.10 5.90
C ARG A 5 13.51 1.53 4.95
N PRO A 6 13.83 2.28 3.88
CA PRO A 6 12.83 2.74 2.92
C PRO A 6 11.96 1.61 2.34
N ASP A 7 12.37 0.35 2.50
CA ASP A 7 11.66 -0.86 2.09
C ASP A 7 10.52 -1.32 3.03
N ALA A 8 10.35 -0.74 4.22
CA ALA A 8 9.39 -1.28 5.21
C ALA A 8 7.92 -1.11 4.77
N PHE A 9 7.58 0.02 4.15
CA PHE A 9 6.23 0.27 3.64
C PHE A 9 5.97 -0.49 2.35
N ASP A 10 6.93 -0.51 1.42
CA ASP A 10 6.84 -1.30 0.20
C ASP A 10 6.62 -2.78 0.51
N ASP A 11 7.41 -3.35 1.42
CA ASP A 11 7.28 -4.75 1.85
C ASP A 11 5.93 -5.01 2.55
N LEU A 12 5.41 -4.05 3.32
CA LEU A 12 4.10 -4.15 3.96
C LEU A 12 3.00 -4.19 2.88
N VAL A 13 2.98 -3.22 1.97
CA VAL A 13 2.02 -3.17 0.85
C VAL A 13 2.11 -4.43 0.00
N LEU A 14 3.32 -4.85 -0.38
CA LEU A 14 3.56 -6.06 -1.17
C LEU A 14 3.04 -7.32 -0.47
N ARG A 15 3.20 -7.45 0.85
CA ARG A 15 2.65 -8.60 1.62
C ARG A 15 1.13 -8.62 1.59
N HIS A 16 0.46 -7.49 1.79
CA HIS A 16 -1.00 -7.46 1.75
C HIS A 16 -1.52 -7.70 0.33
N VAL A 17 -0.87 -7.12 -0.69
CA VAL A 17 -1.15 -7.39 -2.12
C VAL A 17 -0.98 -8.87 -2.43
N ALA A 18 0.14 -9.47 -2.03
CA ALA A 18 0.44 -10.88 -2.26
C ALA A 18 -0.57 -11.79 -1.57
N THR A 19 -0.99 -11.43 -0.34
CA THR A 19 -2.04 -12.14 0.40
C THR A 19 -3.38 -12.06 -0.33
N ALA A 20 -3.74 -10.88 -0.86
CA ALA A 20 -4.97 -10.69 -1.63
C ALA A 20 -4.96 -11.45 -2.97
N LEU A 21 -3.79 -11.59 -3.60
CA LEU A 21 -3.60 -12.35 -4.84
C LEU A 21 -3.35 -13.85 -4.61
N GLY A 22 -3.06 -14.28 -3.39
CA GLY A 22 -2.69 -15.66 -3.06
C GLY A 22 -1.31 -16.06 -3.58
N VAL A 23 -0.40 -15.11 -3.80
CA VAL A 23 0.98 -15.32 -4.28
C VAL A 23 2.00 -14.96 -3.21
N ALA A 24 3.28 -15.21 -3.47
CA ALA A 24 4.35 -14.75 -2.59
C ALA A 24 4.65 -13.26 -2.82
N PRO A 25 4.99 -12.48 -1.77
CA PRO A 25 5.37 -11.07 -1.94
C PRO A 25 6.62 -10.88 -2.79
N ALA A 26 7.46 -11.90 -2.92
CA ALA A 26 8.62 -11.90 -3.82
C ALA A 26 8.26 -12.03 -5.31
N ASP A 27 7.07 -12.55 -5.63
CA ASP A 27 6.54 -12.67 -6.99
C ASP A 27 5.70 -11.45 -7.40
N VAL A 28 5.40 -10.54 -6.46
CA VAL A 28 4.68 -9.30 -6.74
C VAL A 28 5.67 -8.23 -7.18
N ASP A 29 5.48 -7.71 -8.39
CA ASP A 29 6.30 -6.62 -8.89
C ASP A 29 5.84 -5.27 -8.28
N PRO A 30 6.68 -4.56 -7.52
CA PRO A 30 6.32 -3.30 -6.89
C PRO A 30 6.10 -2.14 -7.87
N GLY A 31 6.57 -2.28 -9.11
CA GLY A 31 6.37 -1.32 -10.20
C GLY A 31 5.23 -1.68 -11.15
N ALA A 32 4.57 -2.82 -10.96
CA ALA A 32 3.42 -3.21 -11.76
C ALA A 32 2.13 -2.57 -11.26
N ASP A 33 1.23 -2.27 -12.20
CA ASP A 33 -0.11 -1.81 -11.89
C ASP A 33 -0.89 -2.87 -11.10
N LEU A 34 -1.50 -2.47 -9.99
CA LEU A 34 -2.36 -3.33 -9.16
C LEU A 34 -3.49 -3.95 -10.01
N ALA A 35 -4.09 -3.15 -10.91
CA ALA A 35 -5.08 -3.62 -11.87
C ALA A 35 -4.51 -4.65 -12.86
N GLY A 36 -3.26 -4.48 -13.28
CA GLY A 36 -2.56 -5.42 -14.16
C GLY A 36 -2.12 -6.71 -13.47
N LEU A 37 -1.85 -6.64 -12.15
CA LEU A 37 -1.56 -7.79 -11.29
C LEU A 37 -2.81 -8.63 -10.95
N GLY A 38 -4.00 -8.13 -11.28
CA GLY A 38 -5.27 -8.80 -11.00
C GLY A 38 -5.94 -8.39 -9.70
N LEU A 39 -5.50 -7.31 -9.05
CA LEU A 39 -6.25 -6.71 -7.96
C LEU A 39 -7.46 -5.98 -8.52
N GLY A 40 -8.64 -6.55 -8.29
CA GLY A 40 -9.90 -5.88 -8.55
C GLY A 40 -10.19 -4.80 -7.50
N SER A 41 -11.17 -3.95 -7.78
CA SER A 41 -11.58 -2.87 -6.88
C SER A 41 -11.88 -3.33 -5.45
N VAL A 42 -12.40 -4.55 -5.28
CA VAL A 42 -12.66 -5.12 -3.95
C VAL A 42 -11.37 -5.45 -3.21
N GLN A 43 -10.37 -6.03 -3.88
CA GLN A 43 -9.08 -6.33 -3.26
C GLN A 43 -8.32 -5.04 -2.94
N VAL A 44 -8.43 -4.02 -3.79
CA VAL A 44 -7.87 -2.68 -3.54
C VAL A 44 -8.50 -2.06 -2.30
N LEU A 45 -9.84 -2.04 -2.20
CA LEU A 45 -10.52 -1.47 -1.03
C LEU A 45 -10.21 -2.24 0.26
N ALA A 46 -10.10 -3.57 0.19
CA ALA A 46 -9.70 -4.37 1.34
C ALA A 46 -8.24 -4.08 1.76
N LEU A 47 -7.34 -3.96 0.78
CA LEU A 47 -5.94 -3.58 1.01
C LEU A 47 -5.83 -2.22 1.69
N LEU A 48 -6.58 -1.22 1.18
CA LEU A 48 -6.62 0.11 1.78
C LEU A 48 -7.11 0.03 3.22
N GLY A 49 -8.26 -0.60 3.48
CA GLY A 49 -8.80 -0.71 4.83
C GLY A 49 -7.86 -1.40 5.82
N ASP A 50 -7.14 -2.44 5.39
CA ASP A 50 -6.13 -3.12 6.22
C ASP A 50 -4.94 -2.19 6.53
N LEU A 51 -4.48 -1.43 5.52
CA LEU A 51 -3.40 -0.45 5.67
C LEU A 51 -3.82 0.71 6.58
N GLU A 52 -5.04 1.21 6.44
CA GLU A 52 -5.63 2.26 7.28
C GLU A 52 -5.69 1.82 8.74
N ASP A 53 -6.12 0.59 9.02
CA ASP A 53 -6.20 0.05 10.38
C ASP A 53 -4.82 -0.16 11.01
N VAL A 54 -3.86 -0.69 10.23
CA VAL A 54 -2.48 -0.95 10.69
C VAL A 54 -1.70 0.35 10.93
N LEU A 55 -1.86 1.34 10.06
CA LEU A 55 -1.10 2.59 10.10
C LEU A 55 -1.82 3.71 10.85
N GLY A 56 -3.13 3.58 11.09
CA GLY A 56 -3.96 4.60 11.71
C GLY A 56 -4.11 5.86 10.87
N VAL A 57 -4.18 5.71 9.54
CA VAL A 57 -4.35 6.81 8.59
C VAL A 57 -5.61 6.58 7.76
N ASP A 58 -6.21 7.64 7.24
CA ASP A 58 -7.29 7.54 6.24
C ASP A 58 -6.66 7.53 4.83
N LEU A 59 -6.99 6.51 4.04
CA LEU A 59 -6.55 6.37 2.66
C LEU A 59 -7.73 6.47 1.71
N ASP A 60 -7.72 7.55 0.93
CA ASP A 60 -8.72 7.73 -0.09
C ASP A 60 -8.49 6.73 -1.24
N PRO A 61 -9.53 6.03 -1.74
CA PRO A 61 -9.40 5.17 -2.91
C PRO A 61 -8.93 5.93 -4.16
N GLU A 62 -9.12 7.27 -4.21
CA GLU A 62 -8.48 8.13 -5.23
C GLU A 62 -6.95 7.98 -5.22
N ALA A 63 -6.32 7.75 -4.06
CA ALA A 63 -4.88 7.54 -3.98
C ALA A 63 -4.42 6.31 -4.78
N VAL A 64 -5.24 5.25 -4.88
CA VAL A 64 -4.89 4.07 -5.69
C VAL A 64 -5.12 4.31 -7.17
N VAL A 65 -6.03 5.22 -7.51
CA VAL A 65 -6.27 5.66 -8.88
C VAL A 65 -5.11 6.53 -9.38
N ASP A 66 -4.62 7.46 -8.56
CA ASP A 66 -3.44 8.28 -8.83
C ASP A 66 -2.11 7.50 -8.72
N ASN A 67 -2.07 6.51 -7.82
CA ASN A 67 -0.89 5.69 -7.54
C ASN A 67 -1.22 4.22 -7.78
N PRO A 68 -1.35 3.79 -9.05
CA PRO A 68 -1.78 2.44 -9.38
C PRO A 68 -0.70 1.38 -9.13
N THR A 69 0.46 1.74 -8.58
CA THR A 69 1.57 0.82 -8.28
C THR A 69 1.77 0.69 -6.76
N PRO A 70 2.14 -0.51 -6.27
CA PRO A 70 2.46 -0.74 -4.86
C PRO A 70 3.48 0.25 -4.32
N ARG A 71 4.52 0.55 -5.11
CA ARG A 71 5.59 1.47 -4.75
C ARG A 71 5.12 2.92 -4.63
N ALA A 72 4.26 3.38 -5.52
CA ALA A 72 3.72 4.74 -5.44
C ALA A 72 2.80 4.89 -4.21
N LEU A 73 2.00 3.87 -3.92
CA LEU A 73 1.23 3.77 -2.67
C LEU A 73 2.13 3.80 -1.44
N ALA A 74 3.21 3.00 -1.40
CA ALA A 74 4.15 2.99 -0.29
C ALA A 74 4.82 4.35 -0.04
N VAL A 75 5.18 5.07 -1.12
CA VAL A 75 5.72 6.43 -1.04
C VAL A 75 4.66 7.41 -0.53
N HIS A 76 3.42 7.31 -1.01
CA HIS A 76 2.31 8.12 -0.53
C HIS A 76 2.05 7.89 0.95
N LEU A 77 1.96 6.63 1.38
CA LEU A 77 1.80 6.23 2.79
C LEU A 77 2.91 6.77 3.67
N ARG A 78 4.17 6.67 3.22
CA ARG A 78 5.29 7.24 3.93
C ARG A 78 5.14 8.75 4.09
N SER A 79 4.67 9.44 3.05
CA SER A 79 4.41 10.88 3.13
C SER A 79 3.29 11.19 4.12
N VAL A 80 2.20 10.42 4.15
CA VAL A 80 1.05 10.64 5.04
C VAL A 80 1.38 10.31 6.49
N VAL A 81 2.11 9.23 6.75
CA VAL A 81 2.54 8.83 8.11
C VAL A 81 3.65 9.75 8.66
N ASP A 82 4.50 10.32 7.79
CA ASP A 82 5.53 11.31 8.18
C ASP A 82 4.95 12.69 8.51
N VAL A 83 3.71 12.99 8.09
CA VAL A 83 2.93 14.11 8.64
C VAL A 83 2.09 13.62 9.83
N PRO A 84 2.57 13.75 11.09
CA PRO A 84 1.70 13.53 12.22
C PRO A 84 0.65 14.64 12.26
N GLY A 85 -0.58 14.28 11.94
CA GLY A 85 -1.73 15.19 11.84
C GLY A 85 -1.92 15.63 10.40
N THR A 86 -3.09 15.46 9.81
CA THR A 86 -4.31 16.10 10.30
C THR A 86 -5.52 15.56 9.53
N ALA A 87 -6.56 15.12 10.26
CA ALA A 87 -8.01 15.21 9.96
C ALA A 87 -8.68 13.95 10.55
N ALA A 88 -9.83 13.99 11.23
CA ALA A 88 -10.67 15.08 11.73
C ALA A 88 -11.59 14.52 12.84
#